data_AF-A0A6N7NU06-F1
#
_entry.id   AF-A0A6N7NU06-F1
#
_cell.length_a   1.000
_cell.length_b   1.000
_cell.length_c   1.000
_cell.angle_alpha   90.00
_cell.angle_beta   90.00
_cell.angle_gamma   90.00
#
_symmetry.space_group_name_H-M   'P 1'
#
loop_
_entity.id
_entity.type
_entity.pdbx_description
1 polymer ?
#
loop_
_entity_poly.entity_id
_entity_poly.type
_entity_poly.pdbx_seq_one_letter_code
_entity_poly.pdbx_strand_id
1 'polypeptide(L)' 'MFETEKAWVLRKGPNHFEVYKIGLTHSTRHGIFHNIPGALDRAIEHAKGLSQ' A
#
# COMPACT_ATOMS: atom_id res chain seq x y z
N MET A 1 -0.44 -8.80 5.59
CA MET A 1 0.37 -8.10 4.58
C MET A 1 -0.23 -8.44 3.24
N PHE A 2 -0.55 -7.47 2.39
CA PHE A 2 -0.97 -7.73 1.02
C PHE A 2 0.17 -7.32 0.10
N GLU A 3 0.45 -8.14 -0.91
CA GLU A 3 1.52 -7.89 -1.86
C GLU A 3 1.05 -8.13 -3.29
N THR A 4 1.64 -7.36 -4.19
CA THR A 4 1.59 -7.56 -5.64
C THR A 4 3.02 -7.62 -6.14
N GLU A 5 3.23 -7.92 -7.42
CA GLU A 5 4.56 -7.86 -8.03
C GLU A 5 5.21 -6.46 -7.97
N LYS A 6 4.41 -5.41 -7.76
CA LYS A 6 4.85 -4.01 -7.90
C LYS A 6 4.70 -3.18 -6.63
N ALA A 7 3.97 -3.66 -5.63
CA ALA A 7 3.68 -2.91 -4.43
C ALA A 7 3.36 -3.79 -3.22
N TRP A 8 3.67 -3.27 -2.03
CA TRP A 8 3.29 -3.85 -0.74
C TRP A 8 2.31 -2.95 -0.01
N VAL A 9 1.35 -3.56 0.70
CA VAL A 9 0.49 -2.90 1.67
C VAL A 9 0.84 -3.40 3.07
N LEU A 10 1.40 -2.51 3.87
CA LEU A 10 1.83 -2.76 5.24
C LEU A 10 0.84 -2.16 6.23
N ARG A 11 0.38 -2.96 7.19
CA ARG A 11 -0.40 -2.47 8.33
C ARG A 11 0.56 -1.98 9.41
N LYS A 12 0.52 -0.69 9.75
CA LYS A 12 1.34 -0.10 10.83
C LYS A 12 0.59 0.01 12.16
N GLY A 13 -0.73 -0.08 12.14
CA GLY A 13 -1.57 -0.03 13.33
C GLY A 13 -3.02 -0.42 13.05
N PRO A 14 -3.90 -0.31 14.06
CA PRO A 14 -5.35 -0.36 13.84
C PRO A 14 -5.75 0.74 12.85
N ASN A 15 -6.39 0.36 11.74
CA ASN A 15 -6.82 1.26 10.67
C ASN A 15 -5.72 2.13 10.02
N HIS A 16 -4.44 1.77 10.13
CA HIS A 16 -3.32 2.47 9.47
C HIS A 16 -2.61 1.52 8.50
N PHE A 17 -2.70 1.82 7.21
CA PHE A 17 -2.10 1.07 6.12
C PHE A 17 -1.21 1.98 5.27
N GLU A 18 -0.05 1.47 4.88
CA GLU A 18 0.89 2.17 4.02
C GLU A 18 1.15 1.35 2.77
N VAL A 19 1.13 2.02 1.62
CA VAL A 19 1.43 1.42 0.32
C VAL A 19 2.83 1.81 -0.09
N TYR A 20 3.63 0.83 -0.46
CA TYR A 20 5.00 1.00 -0.97
C TYR A 20 5.09 0.45 -2.38
N LYS A 21 5.54 1.26 -3.34
CA LYS A 21 5.92 0.79 -4.68
C LYS A 21 7.29 0.11 -4.59
N ILE A 22 7.41 -1.07 -5.15
CA ILE A 22 8.64 -1.86 -5.21
C ILE A 22 9.45 -1.34 -6.40
N GLY A 23 10.62 -0.77 -6.12
CA GLY A 23 11.63 -0.44 -7.13
C GLY A 23 12.75 -1.48 -7.15
N LEU A 24 13.62 -1.38 -8.15
CA LEU A 24 14.75 -2.30 -8.33
C LEU A 24 15.75 -2.26 -7.17
N THR A 25 16.03 -1.07 -6.64
CA THR A 25 17.05 -0.85 -5.60
C THR A 25 16.46 -0.38 -4.27
N HIS A 26 15.31 0.26 -4.29
CA HIS A 26 14.61 0.75 -3.11
C HIS A 26 13.09 0.70 -3.32
N SER A 27 12.35 0.63 -2.22
CA SER A 27 10.91 0.86 -2.24
C SER A 27 10.59 2.31 -1.90
N THR A 28 9.51 2.83 -2.48
CA THR A 28 9.05 4.19 -2.25
C THR A 28 7.65 4.16 -1.69
N ARG A 29 7.40 4.85 -0.56
CA ARG A 29 6.05 4.97 -0.01
C ARG A 29 5.19 5.81 -0.96
N HIS A 30 4.09 5.24 -1.43
CA HIS A 30 3.21 5.83 -2.43
C HIS A 30 1.81 6.19 -1.90
N GLY A 31 1.48 5.77 -0.67
CA GLY A 31 0.20 6.12 -0.05
C GLY A 31 0.13 5.76 1.42
N ILE A 32 -0.68 6.51 2.18
CA ILE A 32 -1.05 6.22 3.56
C ILE A 32 -2.57 6.30 3.66
N PHE A 33 -3.19 5.23 4.15
CA PHE A 33 -4.62 5.10 4.35
C PHE A 33 -4.86 4.90 5.85
N HIS A 34 -5.30 5.95 6.51
CA HIS A 34 -5.45 6.01 7.96
C HIS A 34 -6.86 6.47 8.36
N ASN A 35 -7.49 5.72 9.26
CA ASN A 35 -8.78 6.07 9.90
C ASN A 35 -9.91 6.45 8.91
N ILE A 36 -9.97 5.74 7.78
CA ILE A 36 -11.07 5.84 6.81
C ILE A 36 -11.80 4.50 6.69
N PRO A 37 -13.11 4.52 6.36
CA PRO A 37 -13.85 3.29 6.06
C PRO A 37 -13.19 2.51 4.92
N GLY A 38 -13.00 1.20 5.12
CA GLY A 38 -12.36 0.33 4.11
C GLY A 38 -10.90 0.73 3.81
N ALA A 39 -10.16 1.27 4.78
CA ALA A 39 -8.77 1.71 4.58
C ALA A 39 -7.87 0.61 3.99
N LEU A 40 -8.10 -0.66 4.36
CA LEU A 40 -7.40 -1.80 3.78
C LEU A 40 -7.75 -1.96 2.29
N ASP A 41 -9.03 -2.00 1.94
CA ASP A 41 -9.49 -2.20 0.56
C ASP A 41 -9.00 -1.09 -0.36
N ARG A 42 -9.06 0.17 0.10
CA ARG A 42 -8.54 1.33 -0.64
C ARG A 42 -7.02 1.28 -0.81
N ALA A 43 -6.28 0.85 0.21
CA ALA A 43 -4.84 0.67 0.10
C ALA A 43 -4.49 -0.45 -0.91
N ILE A 44 -5.28 -1.52 -0.93
CA ILE A 44 -5.15 -2.63 -1.89
C ILE A 44 -5.47 -2.16 -3.32
N GLU A 45 -6.56 -1.41 -3.50
CA GLU A 45 -6.96 -0.85 -4.80
C GLU A 45 -5.87 0.10 -5.33
N HIS A 46 -5.34 0.98 -4.48
CA HIS A 46 -4.23 1.86 -4.82
C HIS A 46 -2.98 1.07 -5.21
N ALA A 47 -2.64 0.02 -4.45
CA ALA A 47 -1.50 -0.85 -4.78
C ALA A 47 -1.65 -1.56 -6.13
N LYS A 48 -2.87 -1.99 -6.48
CA LYS A 48 -3.17 -2.62 -7.79
C LYS A 48 -3.08 -1.63 -8.96
N GLY A 49 -3.39 -0.36 -8.72
CA GLY A 49 -3.31 0.71 -9.73
C GLY A 49 -1.89 1.20 -10.03
N LEU A 50 -0.88 0.76 -9.28
CA LEU A 50 0.51 1.16 -9.51
C LEU A 50 1.09 0.45 -10.73
N SER A 51 1.14 1.15 -11.87
CA SER A 51 1.95 0.77 -13.04
C SER A 51 3.40 1.23 -12.86
N GLN A 52 4.32 0.59 -13.60
CA GLN A 52 5.74 0.97 -13.62
C GLN A 52 5.94 2.40 -14.09
#